data_AF-A0A537TRN7-F1
#
_entry.id   AF-A0A537TRN7-F1
#
_cell.length_a   1.000
_cell.length_b   1.000
_cell.length_c   1.000
_cell.angle_alpha   90.00
_cell.angle_beta   90.00
_cell.angle_gamma   90.00
#
_symmetry.space_group_name_H-M   'P 1'
#
loop_
_entity.id
_entity.type
_entity.pdbx_description
1 polymer ?
#
loop_
_entity_poly.entity_id
_entity_poly.type
_entity_poly.pdbx_seq_one_letter_code
_entity_poly.pdbx_strand_id
1 'polypeptide(L)' 'MLIRLDHPSAREDLCPHFERSGFVAGLAGKRMLHVSRFGALDPDRDRQQIELHPRVWQAANPGIRAEAV' A
#
# COMPACT_ATOMS: atom_id res chain seq x y z
N MET A 1 4.70 0.36 -7.39
CA MET A 1 3.28 0.70 -7.60
C MET A 1 2.90 1.89 -6.72
N LEU A 2 1.98 2.74 -7.15
CA LEU A 2 1.54 3.89 -6.36
C LEU A 2 0.19 3.60 -5.69
N ILE A 3 0.05 3.99 -4.42
CA ILE A 3 -1.21 3.95 -3.67
C ILE A 3 -1.56 5.40 -3.29
N ARG A 4 -2.74 5.85 -3.70
CA ARG A 4 -3.31 7.13 -3.28
C ARG A 4 -4.05 6.97 -1.96
N LEU A 5 -3.84 7.92 -1.05
CA LEU A 5 -4.50 8.01 0.25
C LEU A 5 -5.45 9.20 0.25
N ASP A 6 -6.64 9.05 0.83
CA ASP A 6 -7.52 10.21 1.07
C ASP A 6 -7.04 11.05 2.27
N HIS A 7 -6.47 10.40 3.29
CA HIS A 7 -5.97 11.02 4.50
C HIS A 7 -4.46 10.76 4.68
N PRO A 8 -3.62 11.80 4.90
CA PRO A 8 -2.18 11.64 5.04
C PRO A 8 -1.76 10.83 6.28
N SER A 9 -2.57 10.83 7.34
CA SER A 9 -2.31 10.02 8.55
C SER A 9 -2.42 8.52 8.31
N ALA A 10 -3.13 8.08 7.25
CA ALA A 10 -3.24 6.67 6.89
C ALA A 10 -1.88 6.01 6.61
N ARG A 11 -0.88 6.83 6.24
CA ARG A 11 0.51 6.41 6.06
C ARG A 11 1.07 5.67 7.26
N GLU A 12 0.83 6.20 8.46
CA GLU A 12 1.49 5.73 9.69
C GLU A 12 1.14 4.29 10.02
N ASP A 13 0.00 3.81 9.54
CA ASP A 13 -0.43 2.42 9.72
C ASP A 13 -0.29 1.57 8.44
N LEU A 14 -0.58 2.13 7.27
CA LEU A 14 -0.54 1.39 6.01
C LEU A 14 0.89 1.06 5.55
N CYS A 15 1.88 1.92 5.79
CA CYS A 15 3.28 1.61 5.49
C CYS A 15 3.76 0.37 6.30
N PRO A 16 3.64 0.34 7.63
CA PRO A 16 3.95 -0.84 8.42
C PRO A 16 3.17 -2.09 8.00
N HIS A 17 1.92 -1.94 7.55
CA HIS A 17 1.13 -3.07 7.04
C HIS A 17 1.79 -3.73 5.81
N PHE A 18 2.28 -2.93 4.86
CA PHE A 18 3.02 -3.43 3.71
C PHE A 18 4.38 -4.04 4.09
N GLU A 19 5.11 -3.39 5.01
CA GLU A 19 6.41 -3.87 5.50
C GLU A 19 6.31 -5.24 6.18
N ARG A 20 5.30 -5.43 7.04
CA ARG A 20 5.00 -6.73 7.66
C ARG A 20 4.68 -7.83 6.63
N SER A 21 4.25 -7.44 5.44
CA SER A 21 3.92 -8.34 4.34
C SER A 21 5.11 -8.55 3.37
N GLY A 22 6.29 -8.03 3.71
CA GLY A 22 7.51 -8.19 2.93
C GLY A 22 7.59 -7.28 1.70
N PHE A 23 6.88 -6.14 1.73
CA PHE A 23 7.04 -5.06 0.76
C PHE A 23 7.82 -3.91 1.36
N VAL A 24 8.43 -3.10 0.50
CA VAL A 24 8.99 -1.79 0.87
C VAL A 24 7.93 -0.75 0.53
N ALA A 25 7.51 0.03 1.51
CA ALA A 25 6.55 1.11 1.34
C ALA A 25 7.15 2.44 1.78
N GLY A 26 7.07 3.46 0.94
CA GLY A 26 7.62 4.80 1.23
C GLY A 26 6.78 5.91 0.62
N LEU A 27 7.05 7.16 0.97
CA LEU A 27 6.34 8.30 0.40
C LEU A 27 6.75 8.58 -1.04
N ALA A 28 5.76 8.82 -1.88
CA ALA A 28 5.90 9.39 -3.22
C ALA A 28 5.28 10.79 -3.35
N GLY A 29 4.77 11.35 -2.24
CA GLY A 29 4.13 12.67 -2.18
C GLY A 29 3.24 12.81 -0.94
N LYS A 30 2.53 13.94 -0.80
CA LYS A 30 1.71 14.22 0.40
C LYS A 30 0.62 13.18 0.69
N ARG A 31 0.09 12.55 -0.36
CA ARG A 31 -1.02 11.57 -0.29
C ARG A 31 -0.75 10.35 -1.18
N MET A 32 0.51 10.05 -1.42
CA MET A 32 0.92 8.93 -2.27
C MET A 32 1.98 8.09 -1.58
N LEU A 33 1.78 6.79 -1.61
CA LEU A 33 2.76 5.79 -1.22
C LEU A 33 3.30 5.10 -2.46
N HIS A 34 4.61 4.90 -2.50
CA HIS A 34 5.24 3.96 -3.39
C HIS A 34 5.43 2.63 -2.65
N VAL A 35 4.90 1.55 -3.24
CA VAL A 35 5.02 0.19 -2.72
C VAL A 35 5.71 -0.69 -3.76
N SER A 36 6.73 -1.44 -3.34
CA SER A 36 7.49 -2.33 -4.21
C SER A 36 8.05 -3.50 -3.41
N ARG A 37 8.41 -4.59 -4.10
CA ARG A 37 9.20 -5.69 -3.52
C ARG A 37 10.41 -5.92 -4.42
N PHE A 38 11.59 -6.05 -3.83
CA PHE A 38 12.81 -6.31 -4.58
C PHE A 38 12.92 -7.80 -4.91
N GLY A 39 13.36 -8.13 -6.13
CA GLY A 39 13.56 -9.52 -6.55
C GLY A 39 12.25 -10.29 -6.79
N ALA A 40 11.17 -9.60 -7.13
CA ALA A 40 9.90 -10.23 -7.51
C ALA A 40 10.12 -11.21 -8.68
N LEU A 41 9.87 -12.50 -8.42
CA LEU A 41 9.93 -13.54 -9.45
C LEU A 41 8.74 -13.46 -10.43
N ASP A 42 7.62 -12.86 -9.96
CA ASP A 42 6.39 -12.67 -10.71
C ASP A 42 5.81 -11.28 -10.42
N PRO A 43 6.09 -10.28 -11.29
CA PRO A 43 5.63 -8.91 -11.12
C PRO A 43 4.10 -8.77 -11.11
N ASP A 44 3.37 -9.62 -11.83
CA ASP A 44 1.91 -9.55 -11.91
C ASP A 44 1.27 -10.04 -10.62
N ARG A 45 1.83 -11.11 -10.04
CA ARG A 45 1.41 -11.59 -8.72
C ARG A 45 1.68 -10.56 -7.63
N ASP A 46 2.84 -9.90 -7.66
CA ASP A 46 3.15 -8.85 -6.70
C ASP A 46 2.21 -7.66 -6.85
N ARG A 47 1.89 -7.26 -8.09
CA ARG A 47 0.89 -6.23 -8.35
C ARG A 47 -0.47 -6.60 -7.75
N GLN A 48 -0.97 -7.81 -8.00
CA GLN A 48 -2.23 -8.29 -7.43
C GLN A 48 -2.22 -8.28 -5.90
N GLN A 49 -1.11 -8.68 -5.27
CA GLN A 49 -0.97 -8.59 -3.82
C GLN A 49 -1.03 -7.13 -3.33
N ILE A 50 -0.28 -6.23 -3.97
CA ILE A 50 -0.28 -4.80 -3.63
C ILE A 50 -1.67 -4.18 -3.78
N GLU A 51 -2.48 -4.62 -4.76
CA GLU A 51 -3.86 -4.15 -4.94
C GLU A 51 -4.83 -4.70 -3.86
N LEU A 52 -4.54 -5.86 -3.28
CA LEU A 52 -5.36 -6.49 -2.24
C LEU A 52 -5.11 -5.88 -0.84
N HIS A 53 -3.86 -5.56 -0.51
CA HIS A 53 -3.47 -5.06 0.81
C HIS A 53 -4.30 -3.83 1.27
N PRO A 54 -4.47 -2.77 0.46
CA PRO A 54 -5.30 -1.63 0.81
C PRO A 54 -6.75 -2.02 1.12
N ARG A 55 -7.32 -3.00 0.39
CA ARG A 55 -8.71 -3.43 0.60
C ARG A 55 -8.89 -4.14 1.94
N VAL A 56 -7.95 -5.03 2.27
CA VAL A 56 -7.93 -5.73 3.57
C VAL A 56 -7.72 -4.73 4.71
N TRP A 57 -6.78 -3.80 4.56
CA TRP A 57 -6.50 -2.78 5.55
C TRP A 57 -7.71 -1.85 5.81
N GLN A 58 -8.43 -1.45 4.76
CA GLN A 58 -9.64 -0.63 4.85
C GLN A 58 -10.79 -1.33 5.60
N ALA A 59 -10.86 -2.66 5.57
CA ALA A 59 -11.87 -3.40 6.34
C ALA A 59 -11.69 -3.22 7.86
N ALA A 60 -10.46 -2.99 8.32
CA ALA A 60 -10.15 -2.68 9.72
C ALA A 60 -10.14 -1.17 10.04
N ASN A 61 -10.11 -0.32 9.01
CA ASN A 61 -10.01 1.13 9.11
C ASN A 61 -11.16 1.82 8.35
N PRO A 62 -12.41 1.69 8.84
CA PRO A 62 -13.56 2.23 8.14
C PRO A 62 -13.48 3.76 8.05
N GLY A 63 -13.78 4.29 6.86
CA GLY A 63 -13.78 5.74 6.61
C GLY A 63 -12.47 6.31 6.08
N ILE A 64 -11.42 5.49 5.92
CA ILE A 64 -10.19 5.87 5.24
C ILE A 64 -10.12 5.15 3.89
N ARG A 65 -9.74 5.85 2.83
CA ARG A 65 -9.58 5.29 1.49
C ARG A 65 -8.12 5.19 1.07
N ALA A 66 -7.76 4.00 0.60
CA ALA A 66 -6.46 3.71 0.01
C ALA A 66 -6.66 2.94 -1.31
N GLU A 67 -6.20 3.51 -2.41
CA GLU A 67 -6.47 3.00 -3.77
C GLU A 67 -5.18 2.91 -4.58
N ALA A 68 -4.99 1.79 -5.27
CA ALA A 68 -3.92 1.62 -6.24
C ALA A 68 -4.14 2.53 -7.46
N VAL A 69 -3.06 3.16 -7.95
CA VAL A 69 -3.04 4.08 -9.12
C VAL A 69 -2.19 3.49 -10.23
#